data_AF-A0A0E4GZ68-F1
#
_entry.id   AF-A0A0E4GZ68-F1
#
_cell.length_a   1.000
_cell.length_b   1.000
_cell.length_c   1.000
_cell.angle_alpha   90.00
_cell.angle_beta   90.00
_cell.angle_gamma   90.00
#
_symmetry.space_group_name_H-M   'P 1'
#
loop_
_entity.id
_entity.type
_entity.pdbx_description
1 polymer ?
#
loop_
_entity_poly.entity_id
_entity_poly.type
_entity_poly.pdbx_seq_one_letter_code
_entity_poly.pdbx_strand_id
1 'polypeptide(L)'
;MTTSIVAIAQPPWGMTTPTTAQTIITVILTTVVAAFVVAALRDWKRCGSPAFLLMLIGGYVCSFNEATVDVLGHCFFPNDGVLGYTAFGRGVPVWVILAYIVFFGGLSYVMAAAFKNGAARGTMWSGIAIFGVLNVVLEMPMPGAGLYVYYGYQPFAVGGFPLSWLVINSVGSLFGAVVMVRLSWFFTGARQLLLVLVPFATYMSSWVLAMPHFAITNTDLPAGARMAAAALSMALGVIAIDTLIRIGTGQWRLLPPASSPIIENDRYASEFAQPSAAPENTPESVYIA
;
A
#
# COMPACT_ATOMS: atom_id res chain seq x y z
N MET A 1 34.75 32.42 4.55
CA MET A 1 33.92 31.24 4.26
C MET A 1 33.05 31.57 3.07
N THR A 2 33.42 31.08 1.89
CA THR A 2 32.58 31.17 0.70
C THR A 2 31.42 30.19 0.92
N THR A 3 30.22 30.73 1.10
CA THR A 3 29.00 29.93 1.08
C THR A 3 28.88 29.35 -0.32
N SER A 4 29.44 28.16 -0.54
CA SER A 4 29.13 27.37 -1.72
C SER A 4 27.62 27.14 -1.65
N ILE A 5 26.88 27.84 -2.50
CA ILE A 5 25.47 27.51 -2.74
C ILE A 5 25.51 26.07 -3.21
N VAL A 6 25.07 25.15 -2.34
CA VAL A 6 24.95 23.73 -2.65
C VAL A 6 24.24 23.65 -4.00
N ALA A 7 24.94 23.16 -5.03
CA ALA A 7 24.39 23.03 -6.36
C ALA A 7 23.42 21.84 -6.37
N ILE A 8 22.26 22.03 -5.73
CA ILE A 8 21.14 21.11 -5.82
C ILE A 8 20.68 21.13 -7.27
N ALA A 9 20.61 19.94 -7.88
CA ALA A 9 20.14 19.80 -9.26
C ALA A 9 18.79 20.51 -9.42
N GLN A 10 18.69 21.35 -10.44
CA GLN A 10 17.46 22.09 -10.70
C GLN A 10 16.57 21.30 -11.66
N PRO A 11 15.24 21.32 -11.45
CA PRO A 11 14.31 20.78 -12.41
C PRO A 11 14.43 21.47 -13.78
N PRO A 12 14.14 20.77 -14.88
CA PRO A 12 14.11 21.36 -16.20
C PRO A 12 12.83 22.17 -16.40
N TRP A 13 12.76 23.36 -15.81
CA TRP A 13 11.57 24.22 -15.79
C TRP A 13 11.01 24.58 -17.17
N GLY A 14 11.82 24.50 -18.23
CA GLY A 14 11.40 24.75 -19.61
C GLY A 14 10.80 23.54 -20.33
N MET A 15 10.70 22.38 -19.69
CA MET A 15 10.04 21.21 -20.27
C MET A 15 8.54 21.46 -20.41
N THR A 16 7.95 21.03 -21.53
CA THR A 16 6.53 21.22 -21.86
C THR A 16 5.82 19.88 -21.97
N THR A 17 4.54 19.84 -21.61
CA THR A 17 3.74 18.61 -21.61
C THR A 17 3.44 18.15 -23.04
N PRO A 18 3.79 16.91 -23.42
CA PRO A 18 3.34 16.32 -24.67
C PRO A 18 1.84 15.95 -24.60
N THR A 19 0.96 16.81 -25.09
CA THR A 19 -0.51 16.66 -24.97
C THR A 19 -1.04 15.30 -25.42
N THR A 20 -0.54 14.77 -26.54
CA THR A 20 -0.97 13.47 -27.06
C THR A 20 -0.61 12.33 -26.10
N ALA A 21 0.63 12.30 -25.62
CA ALA A 21 1.07 11.27 -24.68
C ALA A 21 0.30 11.38 -23.35
N GLN A 22 0.06 12.60 -22.86
CA GLN A 22 -0.70 12.84 -21.63
C GLN A 22 -2.14 12.34 -21.78
N THR A 23 -2.77 12.61 -22.91
CA THR A 23 -4.14 12.16 -23.19
C THR A 23 -4.21 10.63 -23.21
N ILE A 24 -3.29 9.98 -23.92
CA ILE A 24 -3.26 8.51 -24.03
C ILE A 24 -3.14 7.86 -22.65
N ILE A 25 -2.14 8.26 -21.85
CA ILE A 25 -1.94 7.64 -20.53
C ILE A 25 -3.10 7.93 -19.58
N THR A 26 -3.69 9.13 -19.64
CA THR A 26 -4.86 9.48 -18.84
C THR A 26 -6.05 8.58 -19.17
N VAL A 27 -6.32 8.34 -20.46
CA VAL A 27 -7.42 7.47 -20.91
C VAL A 27 -7.20 6.03 -20.46
N ILE A 28 -5.99 5.51 -20.62
CA ILE A 28 -5.62 4.15 -20.18
C ILE A 28 -5.87 4.02 -18.67
N LEU A 29 -5.30 4.91 -17.85
CA LEU A 29 -5.40 4.82 -16.40
C LEU A 29 -6.83 5.06 -15.90
N THR A 30 -7.59 5.97 -16.53
CA THR A 30 -9.01 6.16 -16.23
C THR A 30 -9.80 4.88 -16.46
N THR A 31 -9.53 4.18 -17.57
CA THR A 31 -10.19 2.91 -17.90
C THR A 31 -9.85 1.82 -16.87
N VAL A 32 -8.59 1.72 -16.46
CA VAL A 32 -8.15 0.76 -15.43
C VAL A 32 -8.78 1.08 -14.07
N VAL A 33 -8.81 2.35 -13.66
CA VAL A 33 -9.48 2.78 -12.42
C VAL A 33 -10.97 2.47 -12.46
N ALA A 34 -11.65 2.75 -13.58
CA ALA A 34 -13.06 2.41 -13.74
C ALA A 34 -13.30 0.89 -13.62
N ALA A 35 -12.44 0.06 -14.21
CA ALA A 35 -12.51 -1.39 -14.07
C ALA A 35 -12.32 -1.84 -12.61
N PHE A 36 -11.38 -1.25 -11.87
CA PHE A 36 -11.21 -1.53 -10.45
C PHE A 36 -12.40 -1.06 -9.59
N VAL A 37 -13.00 0.09 -9.88
CA VAL A 37 -14.21 0.55 -9.19
C VAL A 37 -15.35 -0.43 -9.42
N VAL A 38 -15.57 -0.88 -10.66
CA VAL A 38 -16.58 -1.91 -10.96
C VAL A 38 -16.28 -3.22 -10.22
N ALA A 39 -15.02 -3.65 -10.18
CA ALA A 39 -14.61 -4.85 -9.45
C ALA A 39 -14.83 -4.69 -7.94
N ALA A 40 -14.51 -3.52 -7.36
CA ALA A 40 -14.70 -3.20 -5.95
C ALA A 40 -16.18 -3.18 -5.56
N LEU A 41 -17.05 -2.60 -6.39
CA LEU A 41 -18.50 -2.61 -6.16
C LEU A 41 -19.08 -4.04 -6.24
N ARG A 42 -18.61 -4.86 -7.19
CA ARG A 42 -19.01 -6.26 -7.29
C ARG A 42 -18.54 -7.08 -6.10
N ASP A 43 -17.30 -6.88 -5.65
CA ASP A 43 -16.74 -7.53 -4.48
C ASP A 43 -17.49 -7.13 -3.21
N TRP A 44 -17.80 -5.84 -3.04
CA TRP A 44 -18.62 -5.37 -1.93
C TRP A 44 -20.01 -6.03 -1.93
N LYS A 45 -20.68 -6.09 -3.07
CA LYS A 45 -21.98 -6.76 -3.17
C LYS A 45 -21.92 -8.25 -2.80
N ARG A 46 -20.81 -8.94 -3.09
CA ARG A 46 -20.63 -10.37 -2.80
C ARG A 46 -20.23 -10.64 -1.35
N CYS A 47 -19.30 -9.86 -0.83
CA CYS A 47 -18.63 -10.11 0.45
C CYS A 47 -19.16 -9.25 1.61
N GLY A 48 -20.01 -8.26 1.32
CA GLY A 48 -20.52 -7.30 2.30
C GLY A 48 -19.48 -6.30 2.82
N SER A 49 -18.25 -6.32 2.29
CA SER A 49 -17.13 -5.49 2.75
C SER A 49 -16.77 -4.40 1.73
N PRO A 50 -16.72 -3.12 2.12
CA PRO A 50 -16.28 -2.03 1.27
C PRO A 50 -14.75 -1.93 1.14
N ALA A 51 -13.98 -2.89 1.68
CA ALA A 51 -12.53 -2.78 1.82
C ALA A 51 -11.80 -2.45 0.52
N PHE A 52 -12.18 -3.08 -0.61
CA PHE A 52 -11.55 -2.79 -1.90
C PHE A 52 -11.78 -1.33 -2.31
N LEU A 53 -13.01 -0.85 -2.23
CA LEU A 53 -13.33 0.53 -2.59
C LEU A 53 -12.59 1.53 -1.69
N LEU A 54 -12.51 1.27 -0.39
CA LEU A 54 -11.78 2.11 0.55
C LEU A 54 -10.28 2.13 0.29
N MET A 55 -9.69 1.01 -0.16
CA MET A 55 -8.29 0.97 -0.60
C MET A 55 -8.08 1.80 -1.88
N LEU A 56 -9.01 1.79 -2.84
CA LEU A 56 -8.92 2.65 -4.03
C LEU A 56 -8.96 4.14 -3.65
N ILE A 57 -9.87 4.53 -2.76
CA ILE A 57 -9.92 5.89 -2.19
C ILE A 57 -8.61 6.19 -1.44
N GLY A 58 -8.08 5.23 -0.71
CA GLY A 58 -6.79 5.38 -0.05
C GLY A 58 -5.62 5.56 -1.01
N GLY A 59 -5.66 4.94 -2.20
CA GLY A 59 -4.70 5.21 -3.27
C GLY A 59 -4.78 6.66 -3.77
N TYR A 60 -6.00 7.20 -3.91
CA TYR A 60 -6.18 8.63 -4.19
C TYR A 60 -5.58 9.52 -3.09
N VAL A 61 -5.84 9.22 -1.81
CA VAL A 61 -5.24 9.94 -0.68
C VAL A 61 -3.71 9.79 -0.67
N CYS A 62 -3.20 8.62 -1.00
CA CYS A 62 -1.77 8.36 -1.16
C CYS A 62 -1.15 9.33 -2.17
N SER A 63 -1.83 9.65 -3.27
CA SER A 63 -1.29 10.53 -4.31
C SER A 63 -0.86 11.91 -3.82
N PHE A 64 -1.34 12.40 -2.67
CA PHE A 64 -0.94 13.71 -2.12
C PHE A 64 0.52 13.76 -1.64
N ASN A 65 1.20 12.63 -1.51
CA ASN A 65 2.64 12.64 -1.23
C ASN A 65 3.51 12.89 -2.48
N GLU A 66 2.94 12.81 -3.70
CA GLU A 66 3.69 12.80 -4.95
C GLU A 66 4.56 14.04 -5.12
N ALA A 67 4.05 15.24 -4.83
CA ALA A 67 4.86 16.45 -4.94
C ALA A 67 6.11 16.42 -4.02
N THR A 68 6.02 15.77 -2.86
CA THR A 68 7.16 15.55 -1.97
C THR A 68 8.14 14.54 -2.58
N VAL A 69 7.59 13.48 -3.17
CA VAL A 69 8.32 12.43 -3.88
C VAL A 69 9.13 13.01 -5.03
N ASP A 70 8.53 13.88 -5.82
CA ASP A 70 9.14 14.54 -6.97
C ASP A 70 10.34 15.39 -6.57
N VAL A 71 10.20 16.16 -5.50
CA VAL A 71 11.27 17.03 -5.01
C VAL A 71 12.46 16.20 -4.54
N LEU A 72 12.23 15.19 -3.70
CA LEU A 72 13.32 14.42 -3.08
C LEU A 72 13.93 13.40 -4.05
N GLY A 73 13.10 12.86 -4.94
CA GLY A 73 13.46 11.90 -5.98
C GLY A 73 14.06 12.50 -7.24
N HIS A 74 14.05 13.84 -7.34
CA HIS A 74 14.38 14.59 -8.54
C HIS A 74 13.55 14.14 -9.76
N CYS A 75 12.27 13.85 -9.56
CA CYS A 75 11.31 13.67 -10.65
C CYS A 75 10.69 15.02 -11.00
N PHE A 76 10.42 15.27 -12.27
CA PHE A 76 9.75 16.49 -12.72
C PHE A 76 8.73 16.20 -13.81
N PHE A 77 7.51 16.65 -13.56
CA PHE A 77 6.43 16.74 -14.54
C PHE A 77 6.31 18.20 -15.01
N PRO A 78 6.16 18.45 -16.32
CA PRO A 78 5.84 19.78 -16.84
C PRO A 78 4.53 20.35 -16.25
N ASN A 79 4.51 21.65 -15.99
CA ASN A 79 3.41 22.33 -15.29
C ASN A 79 2.31 22.88 -16.22
N ASP A 80 2.45 22.71 -17.53
CA ASP A 80 1.55 23.25 -18.57
C ASP A 80 0.49 22.26 -19.07
N GLY A 81 0.41 21.07 -18.46
CA GLY A 81 -0.56 20.03 -18.80
C GLY A 81 -1.83 20.01 -17.93
N VAL A 82 -2.60 18.92 -18.03
CA VAL A 82 -3.78 18.69 -17.16
C VAL A 82 -3.33 18.23 -15.76
N LEU A 83 -3.28 19.18 -14.84
CA LEU A 83 -2.89 18.97 -13.45
C LEU A 83 -4.09 18.63 -12.55
N GLY A 84 -3.87 17.75 -11.57
CA GLY A 84 -4.84 17.50 -10.51
C GLY A 84 -4.64 18.42 -9.31
N TYR A 85 -3.39 18.69 -8.94
CA TYR A 85 -3.05 19.68 -7.92
C TYR A 85 -1.60 20.18 -8.11
N THR A 86 -1.23 21.19 -7.33
CA THR A 86 0.16 21.69 -7.28
C THR A 86 0.58 21.89 -5.84
N ALA A 87 1.76 21.39 -5.47
CA ALA A 87 2.34 21.57 -4.15
C ALA A 87 3.88 21.63 -4.27
N PHE A 88 4.56 22.35 -3.38
CA PHE A 88 6.04 22.48 -3.38
C PHE A 88 6.65 22.93 -4.73
N GLY A 89 5.90 23.68 -5.54
CA GLY A 89 6.31 24.08 -6.90
C GLY A 89 6.25 22.95 -7.95
N ARG A 90 5.58 21.84 -7.64
CA ARG A 90 5.37 20.69 -8.52
C ARG A 90 3.90 20.54 -8.88
N GLY A 91 3.60 20.59 -10.17
CA GLY A 91 2.31 20.20 -10.70
C GLY A 91 2.23 18.69 -10.79
N VAL A 92 1.24 18.10 -10.13
CA VAL A 92 0.99 16.65 -10.18
C VAL A 92 -0.10 16.40 -11.22
N PRO A 93 0.21 15.74 -12.35
CA PRO A 93 -0.76 15.46 -13.40
C PRO A 93 -1.90 14.55 -12.92
N VAL A 94 -3.09 14.70 -13.51
CA VAL A 94 -4.25 13.85 -13.18
C VAL A 94 -3.93 12.37 -13.40
N TRP A 95 -3.18 12.04 -14.46
CA TRP A 95 -2.82 10.65 -14.75
C TRP A 95 -1.93 10.02 -13.66
N VAL A 96 -1.08 10.81 -12.99
CA VAL A 96 -0.27 10.31 -11.86
C VAL A 96 -1.17 9.97 -10.67
N ILE A 97 -2.15 10.80 -10.37
CA ILE A 97 -3.15 10.52 -9.33
C ILE A 97 -3.90 9.21 -9.63
N LEU A 98 -4.29 9.00 -10.89
CA LEU A 98 -4.92 7.75 -11.31
C LEU A 98 -3.97 6.55 -11.16
N ALA A 99 -2.68 6.71 -11.47
CA ALA A 99 -1.67 5.68 -11.25
C ALA A 99 -1.60 5.30 -9.76
N TYR A 100 -1.62 6.26 -8.85
CA TYR A 100 -1.61 6.00 -7.40
C TYR A 100 -2.82 5.17 -6.94
N ILE A 101 -4.01 5.45 -7.47
CA ILE A 101 -5.23 4.66 -7.21
C ILE A 101 -5.02 3.20 -7.64
N VAL A 102 -4.42 2.99 -8.81
CA VAL A 102 -4.12 1.66 -9.36
C VAL A 102 -3.06 0.94 -8.52
N PHE A 103 -1.90 1.56 -8.29
CA PHE A 103 -0.72 0.89 -7.72
C PHE A 103 -0.80 0.67 -6.21
N PHE A 104 -1.29 1.65 -5.46
CA PHE A 104 -1.30 1.62 -3.98
C PHE A 104 -2.68 1.32 -3.40
N GLY A 105 -3.74 1.50 -4.17
CA GLY A 105 -5.07 1.01 -3.81
C GLY A 105 -5.36 -0.35 -4.44
N GLY A 106 -5.43 -0.37 -5.77
CA GLY A 106 -5.87 -1.50 -6.57
C GLY A 106 -5.02 -2.74 -6.40
N LEU A 107 -3.75 -2.64 -6.78
CA LEU A 107 -2.82 -3.77 -6.74
C LEU A 107 -2.51 -4.22 -5.32
N SER A 108 -2.49 -3.32 -4.33
CA SER A 108 -2.38 -3.69 -2.92
C SER A 108 -3.56 -4.58 -2.49
N TYR A 109 -4.79 -4.26 -2.91
CA TYR A 109 -5.94 -5.13 -2.66
C TYR A 109 -5.83 -6.49 -3.38
N VAL A 110 -5.37 -6.50 -4.63
CA VAL A 110 -5.17 -7.74 -5.40
C VAL A 110 -4.11 -8.64 -4.73
N MET A 111 -3.00 -8.08 -4.27
CA MET A 111 -1.99 -8.81 -3.50
C MET A 111 -2.56 -9.33 -2.19
N ALA A 112 -3.39 -8.55 -1.51
CA ALA A 112 -4.07 -8.98 -0.29
C ALA A 112 -5.05 -10.13 -0.53
N ALA A 113 -5.78 -10.12 -1.66
CA ALA A 113 -6.62 -11.23 -2.07
C ALA A 113 -5.77 -12.48 -2.37
N ALA A 114 -4.61 -12.34 -3.02
CA ALA A 114 -3.69 -13.45 -3.24
C ALA A 114 -3.21 -14.08 -1.91
N PHE A 115 -2.85 -13.26 -0.92
CA PHE A 115 -2.51 -13.75 0.41
C PHE A 115 -3.67 -14.50 1.10
N LYS A 116 -4.90 -13.95 1.02
CA LYS A 116 -6.10 -14.61 1.58
C LYS A 116 -6.38 -15.95 0.92
N ASN A 117 -6.07 -16.08 -0.37
CA ASN A 117 -6.21 -17.32 -1.14
C ASN A 117 -5.03 -18.29 -0.96
N GLY A 118 -4.09 -18.00 -0.05
CA GLY A 118 -2.98 -18.90 0.27
C GLY A 118 -1.83 -18.89 -0.73
N ALA A 119 -1.63 -17.80 -1.47
CA ALA A 119 -0.48 -17.67 -2.38
C ALA A 119 0.84 -17.96 -1.66
N ALA A 120 1.65 -18.85 -2.23
CA ALA A 120 2.94 -19.22 -1.67
C ALA A 120 3.98 -18.09 -1.80
N ARG A 121 5.03 -18.12 -0.97
CA ARG A 121 6.14 -17.16 -1.02
C ARG A 121 6.74 -17.02 -2.42
N GLY A 122 6.94 -18.14 -3.12
CA GLY A 122 7.46 -18.13 -4.50
C GLY A 122 6.54 -17.40 -5.48
N THR A 123 5.23 -17.66 -5.40
CA THR A 123 4.21 -17.00 -6.22
C THR A 123 4.19 -15.48 -6.00
N MET A 124 4.31 -15.05 -4.73
CA MET A 124 4.37 -13.61 -4.42
C MET A 124 5.63 -12.96 -5.00
N TRP A 125 6.79 -13.62 -4.89
CA TRP A 125 8.03 -13.14 -5.51
C TRP A 125 7.94 -13.09 -7.04
N SER A 126 7.33 -14.09 -7.68
CA SER A 126 7.05 -14.05 -9.12
C SER A 126 6.12 -12.87 -9.47
N GLY A 127 5.11 -12.61 -8.65
CA GLY A 127 4.23 -11.45 -8.80
C GLY A 127 4.99 -10.12 -8.72
N ILE A 128 5.88 -9.96 -7.74
CA ILE A 128 6.74 -8.77 -7.60
C ILE A 128 7.69 -8.62 -8.79
N ALA A 129 8.27 -9.73 -9.29
CA ALA A 129 9.15 -9.69 -10.46
C ALA A 129 8.38 -9.28 -11.73
N ILE A 130 7.21 -9.87 -11.98
CA ILE A 130 6.33 -9.50 -13.10
C ILE A 130 5.92 -8.04 -12.98
N PHE A 131 5.54 -7.60 -11.78
CA PHE A 131 5.22 -6.21 -11.50
C PHE A 131 6.38 -5.27 -11.85
N GLY A 132 7.61 -5.59 -11.42
CA GLY A 132 8.79 -4.81 -11.75
C GLY A 132 9.07 -4.74 -13.25
N VAL A 133 8.94 -5.85 -13.97
CA VAL A 133 9.09 -5.89 -15.43
C VAL A 133 8.04 -5.04 -16.13
N LEU A 134 6.77 -5.18 -15.74
CA LEU A 134 5.68 -4.37 -16.30
C LEU A 134 5.87 -2.89 -16.01
N ASN A 135 6.35 -2.55 -14.82
CA ASN A 135 6.67 -1.18 -14.44
C ASN A 135 7.79 -0.64 -15.36
N VAL A 136 8.90 -1.34 -15.55
CA VAL A 136 9.95 -0.93 -16.52
C VAL A 136 9.40 -0.78 -17.94
N VAL A 137 8.54 -1.69 -18.41
CA VAL A 137 7.94 -1.61 -19.75
C VAL A 137 7.02 -0.40 -19.90
N LEU A 138 6.31 0.01 -18.84
CA LEU A 138 5.49 1.22 -18.84
C LEU A 138 6.31 2.50 -18.66
N GLU A 139 7.36 2.44 -17.84
CA GLU A 139 8.22 3.57 -17.47
C GLU A 139 9.30 3.89 -18.50
N MET A 140 9.59 3.03 -19.48
CA MET A 140 10.48 3.41 -20.58
C MET A 140 9.82 4.32 -21.63
N PRO A 141 8.57 4.07 -22.08
CA PRO A 141 7.87 4.95 -23.02
C PRO A 141 7.56 6.35 -22.48
N MET A 142 7.28 6.50 -21.18
CA MET A 142 6.80 7.77 -20.63
C MET A 142 7.87 8.89 -20.62
N PRO A 143 9.09 8.67 -20.09
CA PRO A 143 10.20 9.61 -20.24
C PRO A 143 10.61 9.78 -21.69
N GLY A 144 10.59 8.71 -22.50
CA GLY A 144 10.87 8.78 -23.93
C GLY A 144 9.89 9.67 -24.70
N ALA A 145 8.64 9.77 -24.24
CA ALA A 145 7.63 10.68 -24.78
C ALA A 145 7.74 12.11 -24.22
N GLY A 146 8.57 12.34 -23.19
CA GLY A 146 8.73 13.64 -22.53
C GLY A 146 7.64 13.96 -21.50
N LEU A 147 6.91 12.96 -20.99
CA LEU A 147 5.86 13.19 -19.98
C LEU A 147 6.41 13.63 -18.64
N TYR A 148 7.61 13.16 -18.30
CA TYR A 148 8.32 13.50 -17.09
C TYR A 148 9.79 13.13 -17.24
N VAL A 149 10.64 13.57 -16.30
CA VAL A 149 12.05 13.19 -16.26
C VAL A 149 12.56 13.06 -14.84
N TYR A 150 13.44 12.09 -14.61
CA TYR A 150 14.31 12.09 -13.45
C TYR A 150 15.57 12.89 -13.75
N TYR A 151 15.68 14.08 -13.17
CA TYR A 151 16.79 14.99 -13.40
C TYR A 151 17.94 14.75 -12.40
N GLY A 152 19.09 15.38 -12.65
CA GLY A 152 20.29 15.17 -11.85
C GLY A 152 20.92 13.78 -12.08
N TYR A 153 21.87 13.43 -11.21
CA TYR A 153 22.50 12.10 -11.26
C TYR A 153 21.61 11.09 -10.53
N GLN A 154 21.16 10.09 -11.27
CA GLN A 154 20.27 9.03 -10.80
C GLN A 154 21.01 7.69 -10.74
N PRO A 155 21.35 7.18 -9.54
CA PRO A 155 21.99 5.89 -9.37
C PRO A 155 21.19 4.75 -10.01
N PHE A 156 21.88 3.86 -10.73
CA PHE A 156 21.30 2.68 -11.39
C PHE A 156 20.16 2.99 -12.36
N ALA A 157 20.11 4.20 -12.93
CA ALA A 157 19.09 4.54 -13.92
C ALA A 157 19.28 3.74 -15.22
N VAL A 158 18.19 3.18 -15.74
CA VAL A 158 18.13 2.49 -17.03
C VAL A 158 17.08 3.19 -17.88
N GLY A 159 17.46 3.67 -19.07
CA GLY A 159 16.55 4.41 -19.94
C GLY A 159 15.99 5.71 -19.31
N GLY A 160 16.70 6.28 -18.33
CA GLY A 160 16.24 7.46 -17.58
C GLY A 160 15.41 7.14 -16.33
N PHE A 161 15.09 5.86 -16.08
CA PHE A 161 14.31 5.42 -14.92
C PHE A 161 15.21 4.83 -13.81
N PRO A 162 15.22 5.39 -12.58
CA PRO A 162 15.99 4.87 -11.45
C PRO A 162 15.38 3.56 -10.93
N LEU A 163 16.15 2.48 -10.97
CA LEU A 163 15.67 1.15 -10.55
C LEU A 163 15.30 1.06 -9.06
N SER A 164 15.75 2.00 -8.22
CA SER A 164 15.35 2.10 -6.81
C SER A 164 13.83 2.24 -6.64
N TRP A 165 13.15 2.92 -7.55
CA TRP A 165 11.69 3.12 -7.50
C TRP A 165 10.90 1.82 -7.58
N LEU A 166 11.41 0.81 -8.30
CA LEU A 166 10.77 -0.50 -8.34
C LEU A 166 10.64 -1.11 -6.95
N VAL A 167 11.71 -1.00 -6.15
CA VAL A 167 11.75 -1.55 -4.80
C VAL A 167 10.87 -0.72 -3.87
N ILE A 168 10.98 0.61 -3.92
CA ILE A 168 10.22 1.54 -3.05
C ILE A 168 8.72 1.39 -3.26
N ASN A 169 8.27 1.37 -4.52
CA ASN A 169 6.86 1.23 -4.88
C ASN A 169 6.34 -0.16 -4.50
N SER A 170 7.14 -1.20 -4.72
CA SER A 170 6.78 -2.59 -4.34
C SER A 170 6.61 -2.74 -2.82
N VAL A 171 7.51 -2.17 -2.01
CA VAL A 171 7.39 -2.20 -0.54
C VAL A 171 6.09 -1.54 -0.10
N GLY A 172 5.81 -0.33 -0.59
CA GLY A 172 4.62 0.42 -0.16
C GLY A 172 3.32 -0.30 -0.47
N SER A 173 3.20 -0.84 -1.69
CA SER A 173 2.00 -1.58 -2.14
C SER A 173 1.85 -2.92 -1.40
N LEU A 174 2.94 -3.69 -1.27
CA LEU A 174 2.93 -4.97 -0.58
C LEU A 174 2.64 -4.80 0.92
N PHE A 175 3.18 -3.76 1.56
CA PHE A 175 2.94 -3.51 2.97
C PHE A 175 1.46 -3.17 3.22
N GLY A 176 0.84 -2.35 2.35
CA GLY A 176 -0.61 -2.11 2.37
C GLY A 176 -1.41 -3.40 2.33
N ALA A 177 -1.02 -4.33 1.46
CA ALA A 177 -1.64 -5.65 1.36
C ALA A 177 -1.51 -6.46 2.66
N VAL A 178 -0.31 -6.51 3.25
CA VAL A 178 -0.05 -7.23 4.49
C VAL A 178 -0.85 -6.66 5.66
N VAL A 179 -0.91 -5.33 5.81
CA VAL A 179 -1.71 -4.65 6.83
C VAL A 179 -3.18 -5.04 6.70
N MET A 180 -3.73 -4.97 5.49
CA MET A 180 -5.14 -5.29 5.24
C MET A 180 -5.49 -6.74 5.60
N VAL A 181 -4.59 -7.70 5.31
CA VAL A 181 -4.83 -9.12 5.60
C VAL A 181 -4.62 -9.43 7.07
N ARG A 182 -3.47 -9.05 7.62
CA ARG A 182 -3.02 -9.48 8.95
C ARG A 182 -3.65 -8.69 10.09
N LEU A 183 -4.14 -7.48 9.80
CA LEU A 183 -4.94 -6.68 10.73
C LEU A 183 -6.43 -6.65 10.33
N SER A 184 -6.89 -7.61 9.53
CA SER A 184 -8.31 -7.68 9.11
C SER A 184 -9.29 -7.71 10.29
N TRP A 185 -8.90 -8.28 11.43
CA TRP A 185 -9.68 -8.28 12.68
C TRP A 185 -9.92 -6.87 13.25
N PHE A 186 -9.01 -5.92 12.96
CA PHE A 186 -9.12 -4.54 13.40
C PHE A 186 -10.07 -3.72 12.50
N PHE A 187 -10.08 -4.00 11.20
CA PHE A 187 -10.89 -3.28 10.20
C PHE A 187 -12.33 -3.82 10.16
N THR A 188 -13.06 -3.64 11.25
CA THR A 188 -14.46 -4.06 11.43
C THR A 188 -15.35 -2.89 11.83
N GLY A 189 -16.61 -2.92 11.39
CA GLY A 189 -17.57 -1.82 11.61
C GLY A 189 -17.05 -0.49 11.06
N ALA A 190 -17.22 0.59 11.82
CA ALA A 190 -16.76 1.93 11.44
C ALA A 190 -15.23 2.02 11.23
N ARG A 191 -14.44 1.13 11.84
CA ARG A 191 -12.97 1.12 11.69
C ARG A 191 -12.53 0.75 10.27
N GLN A 192 -13.41 0.18 9.44
CA GLN A 192 -13.10 -0.04 8.03
C GLN A 192 -12.72 1.26 7.31
N LEU A 193 -13.27 2.41 7.71
CA LEU A 193 -12.93 3.71 7.13
C LEU A 193 -11.43 4.04 7.24
N LEU A 194 -10.72 3.48 8.22
CA LEU A 194 -9.28 3.66 8.36
C LEU A 194 -8.48 3.00 7.22
N LEU A 195 -9.07 2.11 6.43
CA LEU A 195 -8.44 1.54 5.23
C LEU A 195 -8.10 2.63 4.20
N VAL A 196 -8.79 3.78 4.23
CA VAL A 196 -8.44 4.94 3.39
C VAL A 196 -7.05 5.49 3.72
N LEU A 197 -6.59 5.36 4.97
CA LEU A 197 -5.27 5.86 5.38
C LEU A 197 -4.14 4.83 5.16
N VAL A 198 -4.49 3.56 4.93
CA VAL A 198 -3.50 2.47 4.82
C VAL A 198 -2.52 2.71 3.68
N PRO A 199 -2.95 2.95 2.41
CA PRO A 199 -2.02 3.15 1.31
C PRO A 199 -1.01 4.27 1.53
N PHE A 200 -1.46 5.42 2.05
CA PHE A 200 -0.58 6.55 2.35
C PHE A 200 0.45 6.17 3.42
N ALA A 201 0.00 5.60 4.56
CA ALA A 201 0.88 5.25 5.66
C ALA A 201 1.92 4.18 5.28
N THR A 202 1.50 3.15 4.54
CA THR A 202 2.41 2.07 4.14
C THR A 202 3.38 2.51 3.05
N TYR A 203 2.96 3.40 2.13
CA TYR A 203 3.89 4.01 1.19
C TYR A 203 4.89 4.94 1.87
N MET A 204 4.47 5.79 2.82
CA MET A 204 5.42 6.58 3.63
C MET A 204 6.37 5.72 4.48
N SER A 205 6.02 4.46 4.74
CA SER A 205 6.95 3.54 5.40
C SER A 205 8.04 3.03 4.45
N SER A 206 7.76 2.88 3.14
CA SER A 206 8.81 2.52 2.17
C SER A 206 9.84 3.64 2.01
N TRP A 207 9.41 4.89 2.20
CA TRP A 207 10.28 6.07 2.23
C TRP A 207 11.36 6.00 3.30
N VAL A 208 11.03 5.48 4.49
CA VAL A 208 12.00 5.32 5.58
C VAL A 208 13.18 4.44 5.14
N LEU A 209 12.91 3.39 4.35
CA LEU A 209 13.96 2.52 3.81
C LEU A 209 14.74 3.17 2.66
N ALA A 210 14.11 4.11 1.95
CA ALA A 210 14.71 4.90 0.88
C ALA A 210 15.50 6.12 1.36
N MET A 211 15.42 6.48 2.65
CA MET A 211 16.08 7.67 3.20
C MET A 211 17.57 7.78 2.89
N PRO A 212 18.39 6.70 2.98
CA PRO A 212 19.80 6.78 2.58
C PRO A 212 19.97 7.31 1.15
N HIS A 213 19.20 6.79 0.20
CA HIS A 213 19.21 7.26 -1.18
C HIS A 213 18.79 8.73 -1.30
N PHE A 214 17.63 9.11 -0.76
CA PHE A 214 17.12 10.48 -0.90
C PHE A 214 18.01 11.52 -0.21
N ALA A 215 18.54 11.21 0.97
CA ALA A 215 19.43 12.11 1.69
C ALA A 215 20.68 12.42 0.84
N ILE A 216 21.27 11.41 0.21
CA ILE A 216 22.53 11.56 -0.53
C ILE A 216 22.31 12.13 -1.94
N THR A 217 21.20 11.81 -2.61
CA THR A 217 20.85 12.39 -3.93
C THR A 217 20.69 13.92 -3.87
N ASN A 218 20.33 14.46 -2.70
CA ASN A 218 20.17 15.89 -2.47
C ASN A 218 21.45 16.58 -1.95
N THR A 219 22.63 15.99 -2.17
CA THR A 219 23.94 16.56 -1.78
C THR A 219 24.89 16.67 -2.97
N ASP A 220 26.03 17.31 -2.80
CA ASP A 220 27.14 17.38 -3.77
C ASP A 220 28.12 16.21 -3.68
N LEU A 221 27.79 15.16 -2.90
CA LEU A 221 28.64 13.98 -2.76
C LEU A 221 28.90 13.26 -4.09
N PRO A 222 30.07 12.62 -4.25
CA PRO A 222 30.46 11.98 -5.51
C PRO A 222 29.56 10.79 -5.87
N ALA A 223 29.54 10.44 -7.16
CA ALA A 223 28.70 9.38 -7.73
C ALA A 223 28.80 8.05 -6.96
N GLY A 224 30.00 7.66 -6.51
CA GLY A 224 30.20 6.43 -5.72
C GLY A 224 29.41 6.40 -4.41
N ALA A 225 29.33 7.53 -3.70
CA ALA A 225 28.54 7.63 -2.47
C ALA A 225 27.03 7.55 -2.76
N ARG A 226 26.57 8.20 -3.84
CA ARG A 226 25.18 8.12 -4.31
C ARG A 226 24.78 6.69 -4.72
N MET A 227 25.66 5.99 -5.42
CA MET A 227 25.47 4.57 -5.78
C MET A 227 25.40 3.68 -4.54
N ALA A 228 26.32 3.85 -3.57
CA ALA A 228 26.33 3.06 -2.34
C ALA A 228 25.04 3.29 -1.52
N ALA A 229 24.58 4.52 -1.40
CA ALA A 229 23.35 4.86 -0.70
C ALA A 229 22.10 4.27 -1.37
N ALA A 230 22.03 4.34 -2.71
CA ALA A 230 20.97 3.70 -3.47
C ALA A 230 20.99 2.16 -3.31
N ALA A 231 22.17 1.54 -3.37
CA ALA A 231 22.31 0.10 -3.17
C ALA A 231 21.87 -0.33 -1.77
N LEU A 232 22.22 0.44 -0.73
CA LEU A 232 21.76 0.21 0.63
C LEU A 232 20.23 0.28 0.73
N SER A 233 19.61 1.34 0.20
CA SER A 233 18.15 1.48 0.20
C SER A 233 17.44 0.34 -0.56
N MET A 234 17.98 -0.07 -1.71
CA MET A 234 17.45 -1.21 -2.46
C MET A 234 17.58 -2.52 -1.68
N ALA A 235 18.72 -2.77 -1.02
CA ALA A 235 18.91 -3.96 -0.20
C ALA A 235 17.93 -4.00 0.99
N LEU A 236 17.77 -2.89 1.70
CA LEU A 236 16.77 -2.75 2.78
C LEU A 236 15.35 -3.01 2.28
N GLY A 237 15.01 -2.47 1.11
CA GLY A 237 13.70 -2.69 0.50
C GLY A 237 13.46 -4.14 0.07
N VAL A 238 14.46 -4.83 -0.49
CA VAL A 238 14.36 -6.27 -0.83
C VAL A 238 14.18 -7.13 0.43
N ILE A 239 14.92 -6.83 1.50
CA ILE A 239 14.75 -7.49 2.81
C ILE A 239 13.34 -7.25 3.37
N ALA A 240 12.84 -6.02 3.27
CA ALA A 240 11.50 -5.68 3.70
C ALA A 240 10.43 -6.41 2.87
N ILE A 241 10.59 -6.51 1.55
CA ILE A 241 9.69 -7.29 0.68
C ILE A 241 9.64 -8.75 1.13
N ASP A 242 10.79 -9.40 1.34
CA ASP A 242 10.80 -10.80 1.79
C ASP A 242 10.11 -10.97 3.14
N THR A 243 10.40 -10.07 4.07
CA THR A 243 9.81 -10.05 5.41
C THR A 243 8.29 -9.89 5.34
N LEU A 244 7.81 -8.94 4.54
CA LEU A 244 6.39 -8.69 4.32
C LEU A 244 5.72 -9.89 3.65
N ILE A 245 6.37 -10.57 2.71
CA ILE A 245 5.83 -11.81 2.13
C ILE A 245 5.72 -12.91 3.20
N ARG A 246 6.72 -13.09 4.07
CA ARG A 246 6.66 -14.08 5.16
C ARG A 246 5.55 -13.79 6.15
N ILE A 247 5.35 -12.53 6.50
CA ILE A 247 4.25 -12.09 7.36
C ILE A 247 2.91 -12.28 6.63
N GLY A 248 2.81 -11.83 5.38
CA GLY A 248 1.64 -11.92 4.53
C GLY A 248 1.18 -13.35 4.26
N THR A 249 2.11 -14.30 4.09
CA THR A 249 1.84 -15.74 3.95
C THR A 249 1.59 -16.44 5.30
N GLY A 250 1.93 -15.80 6.42
CA GLY A 250 1.68 -16.32 7.76
C GLY A 250 2.75 -17.30 8.24
N GLN A 251 3.87 -17.40 7.51
CA GLN A 251 5.09 -18.04 7.98
C GLN A 251 5.59 -17.35 9.26
N TRP A 252 5.47 -16.02 9.31
CA TRP A 252 5.65 -15.22 10.52
C TRP A 252 4.28 -14.68 10.96
N ARG A 253 3.92 -14.90 12.23
CA ARG A 253 2.60 -14.53 12.76
C ARG A 253 2.72 -13.33 13.66
N LEU A 254 1.93 -12.30 13.36
CA LEU A 254 1.53 -11.32 14.36
C LEU A 254 0.40 -11.97 15.17
N LEU A 255 0.61 -12.19 16.47
CA LEU A 255 -0.43 -12.78 17.32
C LEU A 255 -1.59 -11.78 17.45
N PRO A 256 -2.85 -12.20 17.26
CA PRO A 256 -3.99 -11.38 17.65
C PRO A 256 -3.92 -11.08 19.15
N PRO A 257 -4.49 -9.95 19.62
CA PRO A 257 -4.73 -9.77 21.04
C PRO A 257 -5.51 -10.98 21.57
N ALA A 258 -5.13 -11.51 22.74
CA ALA A 258 -5.90 -12.57 23.39
C ALA A 258 -7.34 -12.07 23.54
N SER A 259 -8.31 -12.83 23.03
CA SER A 259 -9.72 -12.57 23.31
C SER A 259 -9.89 -12.56 24.82
N SER A 260 -10.31 -11.42 25.39
CA SER A 260 -10.66 -11.36 26.81
C SER A 260 -11.63 -12.51 27.08
N PRO A 261 -11.40 -13.35 28.10
CA PRO A 261 -12.37 -14.37 28.44
C PRO A 261 -13.70 -13.67 28.65
N ILE A 262 -14.72 -14.11 27.92
CA ILE A 262 -16.09 -13.75 28.22
C ILE A 262 -16.24 -14.15 29.68
N ILE A 263 -16.39 -13.17 30.57
CA ILE A 263 -16.84 -13.44 31.94
C ILE A 263 -18.27 -13.92 31.75
N GLU A 264 -18.41 -15.24 31.60
CA GLU A 264 -19.67 -15.94 31.69
C GLU A 264 -20.18 -15.61 33.10
N ASN A 265 -21.10 -14.66 33.17
CA ASN A 265 -21.76 -14.28 34.39
C ASN A 265 -22.71 -15.44 34.73
N ASP A 266 -22.15 -16.49 35.31
CA ASP A 266 -22.81 -17.69 35.81
C ASP A 266 -23.64 -17.40 37.08
N ARG A 267 -24.26 -16.22 37.15
CA ARG A 267 -25.09 -15.74 38.27
C ARG A 267 -26.55 -16.16 38.17
N TYR A 268 -26.94 -17.00 37.20
CA TYR A 268 -28.31 -17.53 37.09
C TYR A 268 -28.46 -19.01 37.45
N ALA A 269 -27.39 -19.73 37.78
CA ALA A 269 -27.46 -21.17 38.05
C ALA A 269 -27.59 -21.56 39.54
N SER A 270 -27.56 -20.60 40.49
CA SER A 270 -27.56 -20.93 41.93
C SER A 270 -28.81 -20.51 42.71
N GLU A 271 -29.85 -19.95 42.09
CA GLU A 271 -31.05 -19.47 42.82
C GLU A 271 -32.24 -20.43 42.85
N PHE A 272 -32.15 -21.64 42.26
CA PHE A 272 -33.27 -22.61 42.25
C PHE A 272 -33.00 -23.97 42.93
N ALA A 273 -31.88 -24.15 43.62
CA ALA A 273 -31.66 -25.34 44.44
C ALA A 273 -32.06 -25.06 45.90
N GLN A 274 -33.35 -25.12 46.22
CA GLN A 274 -33.80 -25.26 47.61
C GLN A 274 -33.92 -26.74 48.02
N PRO A 275 -33.68 -27.06 49.31
CA PRO A 275 -33.44 -28.42 49.77
C PRO A 275 -34.70 -29.13 50.28
N SER A 276 -34.68 -30.45 50.09
CA SER A 276 -35.55 -31.48 50.65
C SER A 276 -35.84 -31.33 52.15
N ALA A 277 -37.12 -31.47 52.53
CA ALA A 277 -37.55 -31.77 53.89
C ALA A 277 -38.52 -32.98 53.89
N ALA A 278 -37.95 -34.12 54.32
CA ALA A 278 -38.44 -35.16 55.24
C ALA A 278 -39.88 -35.75 55.19
N PRO A 279 -40.07 -37.00 55.69
CA PRO A 279 -41.09 -37.95 55.24
C PRO A 279 -42.25 -38.13 56.24
N GLU A 280 -43.42 -38.58 55.78
CA GLU A 280 -44.41 -39.20 56.68
C GLU A 280 -45.44 -40.12 55.97
N ASN A 281 -45.45 -41.39 56.41
CA ASN A 281 -46.57 -42.33 56.64
C ASN A 281 -47.59 -42.73 55.52
N THR A 282 -47.48 -44.02 55.16
CA THR A 282 -48.47 -45.11 54.88
C THR A 282 -49.97 -44.89 55.23
N PRO A 283 -50.95 -45.78 54.84
CA PRO A 283 -50.93 -47.01 53.98
C PRO A 283 -52.17 -47.14 53.03
N GLU A 284 -52.36 -48.35 52.48
CA GLU A 284 -53.61 -48.93 51.92
C GLU A 284 -54.01 -48.49 50.49
N SER A 285 -54.62 -49.28 49.62
CA SER A 285 -54.87 -50.72 49.43
C SER A 285 -55.60 -50.84 48.06
N VAL A 286 -55.93 -52.06 47.62
CA VAL A 286 -56.92 -52.40 46.57
C VAL A 286 -56.42 -52.57 45.10
N TYR A 287 -56.02 -53.82 44.79
CA TYR A 287 -56.72 -54.79 43.91
C TYR A 287 -57.40 -54.40 42.56
N ILE A 288 -57.18 -55.31 41.57
CA ILE A 288 -58.01 -55.70 40.40
C ILE A 288 -57.88 -54.77 39.15
N ALA A 289 -57.64 -55.21 37.91
CA ALA A 289 -57.54 -56.51 37.22
C ALA A 289 -56.50 -56.40 36.08
#